data_AF-A0A4R5ES61-F1
#
_entry.id   AF-A0A4R5ES61-F1
#
_cell.length_a   1.000
_cell.length_b   1.000
_cell.length_c   1.000
_cell.angle_alpha   90.00
_cell.angle_beta   90.00
_cell.angle_gamma   90.00
#
_symmetry.space_group_name_H-M   'P 1'
#
loop_
_entity.id
_entity.type
_entity.pdbx_description
1 polymer ?
#
loop_
_entity_poly.entity_id
_entity_poly.type
_entity_poly.pdbx_seq_one_letter_code
_entity_poly.pdbx_strand_id
1 'polypeptide(L)'
;MGKEGDWPEFRLACNGGGGCVVVEHIADAVVIRDSKNLHQPGLVFSRREYADFRRRVRGGTWPRTVLQFLASVLRTAALILRHVTH
;
A
#
# COMPACT_ATOMS: atom_id res chain seq x y z
N MET A 1 -14.16 -15.61 26.79
CA MET A 1 -14.39 -16.92 26.16
C MET A 1 -14.89 -16.65 24.74
N GLY A 2 -14.01 -16.73 23.73
CA GLY A 2 -14.42 -16.62 22.33
C GLY A 2 -15.17 -17.88 21.92
N LYS A 3 -16.30 -17.73 21.24
CA LYS A 3 -17.12 -18.87 20.80
C LYS A 3 -16.42 -19.59 19.63
N GLU A 4 -16.35 -20.90 19.76
CA GLU A 4 -15.99 -21.84 18.69
C GLU A 4 -16.96 -21.62 17.51
N GLY A 5 -16.47 -20.99 16.45
CA GLY A 5 -17.27 -20.52 15.32
C GLY A 5 -16.79 -19.19 14.72
N ASP A 6 -15.97 -18.43 15.45
CA ASP A 6 -15.38 -17.18 14.96
C ASP A 6 -14.05 -17.45 14.23
N TRP A 7 -14.07 -18.35 13.23
CA TRP A 7 -12.92 -18.47 12.34
C TRP A 7 -12.78 -17.16 11.57
N PRO A 8 -11.62 -16.48 11.64
CA PRO A 8 -11.45 -15.20 10.99
C PRO A 8 -11.70 -15.35 9.49
N GLU A 9 -12.60 -14.52 8.97
CA GLU A 9 -12.87 -14.48 7.54
C GLU A 9 -11.60 -14.02 6.82
N PHE A 10 -11.08 -14.88 5.95
CA PHE A 10 -9.92 -14.57 5.13
C PHE A 10 -10.25 -14.63 3.65
N ARG A 11 -9.59 -13.75 2.89
CA ARG A 11 -9.70 -13.69 1.44
C ARG A 11 -8.31 -13.84 0.82
N LEU A 12 -8.19 -14.77 -0.11
CA LEU A 12 -7.02 -14.86 -0.99
C LEU A 12 -7.15 -13.81 -2.12
N ALA A 13 -6.14 -12.96 -2.27
CA ALA A 13 -6.06 -11.96 -3.33
C ALA A 13 -4.77 -12.17 -4.14
N CYS A 14 -4.93 -12.52 -5.42
CA CYS A 14 -3.83 -12.80 -6.33
C CYS A 14 -3.73 -11.74 -7.42
N ASN A 15 -2.52 -11.49 -7.90
CA ASN A 15 -2.28 -10.83 -9.18
C ASN A 15 -2.11 -11.88 -10.30
N GLY A 16 -2.23 -11.45 -11.56
CA GLY A 16 -2.00 -12.32 -12.72
C GLY A 16 -0.56 -12.81 -12.91
N GLY A 17 0.39 -12.36 -12.07
CA GLY A 17 1.81 -12.73 -12.10
C GLY A 17 2.21 -13.77 -11.04
N GLY A 18 1.24 -14.43 -10.39
CA GLY A 18 1.51 -15.50 -9.41
C GLY A 18 1.89 -15.04 -8.00
N GLY A 19 1.79 -13.74 -7.71
CA GLY A 19 1.87 -13.19 -6.36
C GLY A 19 0.49 -13.16 -5.71
N CYS A 20 0.36 -13.75 -4.53
CA CYS A 20 -0.89 -13.78 -3.78
C CYS A 20 -0.67 -13.41 -2.32
N VAL A 21 -1.67 -12.75 -1.74
CA VAL A 21 -1.71 -12.44 -0.31
C VAL A 21 -2.99 -12.98 0.30
N VAL A 22 -2.91 -13.39 1.55
CA VAL A 22 -4.07 -13.66 2.39
C VAL A 22 -4.41 -12.38 3.16
N VAL A 23 -5.66 -11.97 3.10
CA VAL A 23 -6.19 -10.81 3.83
C VAL A 23 -7.18 -11.33 4.86
N GLU A 24 -6.86 -11.21 6.14
CA GLU A 24 -7.67 -11.68 7.27
C GLU A 24 -8.29 -10.50 8.00
N HIS A 25 -9.58 -10.58 8.30
CA HIS A 25 -10.26 -9.62 9.15
C HIS A 25 -10.40 -10.19 10.56
N ILE A 26 -9.62 -9.65 11.52
CA ILE A 26 -9.60 -10.12 12.91
C ILE A 26 -9.98 -8.95 13.81
N ALA A 27 -11.17 -9.01 14.41
CA ALA A 27 -11.74 -7.91 15.20
C ALA A 27 -11.66 -6.57 14.43
N ASP A 28 -10.94 -5.57 14.96
CA ASP A 28 -10.76 -4.25 14.35
C ASP A 28 -9.51 -4.11 13.48
N ALA A 29 -8.81 -5.21 13.25
CA ALA A 29 -7.60 -5.27 12.44
C ALA A 29 -7.83 -5.97 11.09
N VAL A 30 -7.01 -5.56 10.11
CA VAL A 30 -6.81 -6.25 8.84
C VAL A 30 -5.37 -6.72 8.79
N VAL A 31 -5.17 -8.02 8.68
CA VAL A 31 -3.85 -8.64 8.60
C VAL A 31 -3.62 -9.12 7.17
N ILE A 32 -2.47 -8.77 6.60
CA ILE A 32 -2.10 -9.17 5.24
C ILE A 32 -0.81 -9.98 5.31
N ARG A 33 -0.85 -11.20 4.77
CA ARG A 33 0.29 -12.14 4.75
C ARG A 33 0.58 -12.59 3.34
N ASP A 34 1.84 -12.89 3.07
CA ASP A 34 2.22 -13.60 1.86
C ASP A 34 1.59 -15.01 1.88
N SER A 35 0.92 -15.39 0.80
CA SER A 35 0.16 -16.65 0.78
C SER A 35 1.05 -17.90 0.86
N LYS A 36 2.36 -17.76 0.61
CA LYS A 36 3.33 -18.86 0.66
C LYS A 36 4.01 -18.94 2.01
N ASN A 37 3.88 -17.93 2.88
CA ASN A 37 4.60 -17.83 4.15
C ASN A 37 3.72 -17.24 5.27
N LEU A 38 2.64 -17.95 5.64
CA LEU A 38 1.65 -17.47 6.62
C LEU A 38 2.22 -17.24 8.03
N HIS A 39 3.27 -17.97 8.41
CA HIS A 39 3.87 -17.90 9.75
C HIS A 39 4.83 -16.71 9.94
N GLN A 40 5.18 -16.00 8.88
CA GLN A 40 6.02 -14.81 8.98
C GLN A 40 5.19 -13.59 9.42
N PRO A 41 5.86 -12.54 9.94
CA PRO A 41 5.19 -11.27 10.25
C PRO A 41 4.42 -10.73 9.04
N GLY A 42 3.14 -10.45 9.23
CA GLY A 42 2.28 -9.81 8.24
C GLY A 42 2.22 -8.30 8.43
N LEU A 43 1.66 -7.61 7.44
CA LEU A 43 1.27 -6.21 7.61
C LEU A 43 -0.03 -6.16 8.40
N VAL A 44 -0.08 -5.33 9.44
CA VAL A 44 -1.27 -5.18 10.30
C VAL A 44 -1.75 -3.74 10.20
N PHE A 45 -3.03 -3.57 9.91
CA PHE A 45 -3.71 -2.29 9.83
C PHE A 45 -4.93 -2.29 10.74
N SER A 46 -5.33 -1.13 11.25
CA SER A 46 -6.73 -0.94 11.62
C SER A 46 -7.63 -0.96 10.37
N ARG A 47 -8.93 -1.22 10.53
CA ARG A 47 -9.90 -1.14 9.42
C ARG A 47 -9.86 0.22 8.69
N ARG A 48 -9.70 1.31 9.44
CA ARG A 48 -9.62 2.68 8.88
C ARG A 48 -8.35 2.88 8.06
N GLU A 49 -7.20 2.49 8.59
CA GLU A 49 -5.92 2.61 7.89
C GLU A 49 -5.89 1.77 6.61
N TYR A 50 -6.47 0.56 6.64
CA TYR A 50 -6.56 -0.28 5.45
C TYR A 50 -7.42 0.35 4.35
N ALA A 51 -8.57 0.95 4.72
CA ALA A 51 -9.43 1.66 3.78
C ALA A 51 -8.71 2.87 3.17
N ASP A 52 -8.02 3.65 3.99
CA ASP A 52 -7.23 4.81 3.56
C ASP A 52 -6.08 4.40 2.62
N PHE A 53 -5.34 3.36 2.99
CA PHE A 53 -4.28 2.77 2.16
C PHE A 53 -4.80 2.38 0.78
N ARG A 54 -5.90 1.63 0.72
CA ARG A 54 -6.51 1.23 -0.56
C ARG A 54 -6.93 2.42 -1.42
N ARG A 55 -7.52 3.45 -0.81
CA ARG A 55 -7.91 4.67 -1.54
C ARG A 55 -6.69 5.36 -2.13
N ARG A 56 -5.61 5.50 -1.36
CA ARG A 56 -4.36 6.16 -1.81
C ARG A 56 -3.67 5.38 -2.95
N VAL A 57 -3.62 4.06 -2.85
CA VAL A 57 -3.00 3.20 -3.86
C VAL A 57 -3.82 3.20 -5.16
N ARG A 58 -5.15 3.03 -5.08
CA ARG A 58 -6.02 3.06 -6.27
C ARG A 58 -6.09 4.44 -6.93
N GLY A 59 -6.07 5.51 -6.13
CA GLY A 59 -6.11 6.88 -6.60
C GLY A 59 -4.80 7.40 -7.19
N GLY A 60 -3.74 6.57 -7.25
CA GLY A 60 -2.44 6.99 -7.83
C GLY A 60 -1.68 8.06 -7.01
N THR A 61 -2.22 8.47 -5.86
CA THR A 61 -1.61 9.43 -4.91
C THR A 61 -0.45 8.83 -4.11
N TRP A 62 0.31 7.94 -4.72
CA TRP A 62 1.55 7.49 -4.13
C TRP A 62 2.53 8.68 -4.12
N PRO A 63 3.15 9.03 -2.98
CA PRO A 63 3.96 10.25 -2.85
C PRO A 63 5.10 10.32 -3.86
N ARG A 64 5.53 9.18 -4.41
CA ARG A 64 6.56 9.10 -5.44
C ARG A 64 6.21 9.86 -6.71
N THR A 65 4.94 9.88 -7.15
CA THR A 65 4.54 10.58 -8.37
C THR A 65 4.59 12.10 -8.18
N VAL A 66 4.10 12.59 -7.03
CA VAL A 66 4.16 14.01 -6.66
C VAL A 66 5.61 14.45 -6.47
N LEU A 67 6.42 13.65 -5.79
CA LEU A 67 7.85 13.92 -5.61
C LEU A 67 8.62 13.92 -6.94
N GLN A 68 8.32 12.99 -7.86
CA GLN A 68 8.92 12.95 -9.19
C GLN A 68 8.55 14.18 -10.03
N PHE A 69 7.29 14.61 -9.95
CA PHE A 69 6.83 15.79 -10.66
C PHE A 69 7.52 17.06 -10.13
N LEU A 70 7.54 17.25 -8.81
CA LEU A 70 8.22 18.38 -8.17
C LEU A 70 9.72 18.39 -8.47
N ALA A 71 10.38 17.24 -8.38
CA ALA A 71 11.79 17.11 -8.73
C ALA A 71 12.06 17.46 -10.20
N SER A 72 11.17 17.09 -11.12
CA SER A 72 11.29 17.43 -12.54
C SER A 72 11.15 18.93 -12.78
N VAL A 73 10.18 19.58 -12.15
CA VAL A 73 9.97 21.03 -12.24
C VAL A 73 11.18 21.81 -11.71
N LEU A 74 11.69 21.45 -10.54
CA LEU A 74 12.85 22.09 -9.93
C LEU A 74 14.10 21.97 -10.82
N ARG A 75 14.30 20.82 -11.47
CA ARG A 75 15.44 20.57 -12.35
C ARG A 75 15.38 21.41 -13.62
N THR A 76 14.20 21.55 -14.22
CA THR A 76 14.00 22.42 -15.39
C THR A 76 14.19 23.89 -15.04
N ALA A 77 13.65 24.35 -13.91
CA ALA A 77 13.85 25.72 -13.44
C ALA A 77 15.33 26.04 -13.23
N ALA A 78 16.10 25.11 -12.63
CA ALA A 78 17.54 25.26 -12.45
C ALA A 78 18.32 25.36 -13.77
N LEU A 79 17.91 24.63 -14.82
CA LEU A 79 18.53 24.70 -16.14
C LEU A 79 18.23 26.04 -16.83
N ILE A 80 16.99 26.53 -16.74
CA ILE A 80 16.58 27.82 -17.30
C ILE A 80 17.33 28.96 -16.61
N LEU A 81 17.39 28.96 -15.28
CA LEU A 81 18.15 29.98 -14.54
C LEU A 81 19.62 29.99 -14.97
N ARG A 82 20.24 28.83 -15.15
CA ARG A 82 21.63 28.72 -15.62
C ARG A 82 21.84 29.27 -17.04
N HIS A 83 20.86 29.18 -17.93
CA HIS A 83 20.94 29.71 -19.29
C HIS A 83 20.66 31.22 -19.38
N VAL A 84 19.91 31.78 -18.44
CA VAL A 84 19.57 33.22 -18.41
C VAL A 84 20.66 34.06 -17.72
N THR A 85 21.48 33.46 -16.86
CA THR A 85 22.56 34.15 -16.12
C THR A 85 23.91 34.19 -16.86
N HIS A 86 23.93 33.96 -18.18
CA HIS A 86 25.14 33.92 -19.00
C HIS A 86 24.99 34.81 -20.23
#